data_AF-A0A954NXI4-F1
#
_entry.id   AF-A0A954NXI4-F1
#
_cell.length_a   1.000
_cell.length_b   1.000
_cell.length_c   1.000
_cell.angle_alpha   90.00
_cell.angle_beta   90.00
_cell.angle_gamma   90.00
#
_symmetry.space_group_name_H-M   'P 1'
#
loop_
_entity.id
_entity.type
_entity.pdbx_description
1 polymer ?
#
loop_
_entity_poly.entity_id
_entity_poly.type
_entity_poly.pdbx_seq_one_letter_code
_entity_poly.pdbx_strand_id
1 'polypeptide(L)'
;MPDLTDIEAKQKELADLKQRVRQLESELSEQPSGEWPPPGFYGDYYAYSGAVLGSVAAMVSLLANVIGAPVAGKSALELIRIYLTFPMGEKALQLSGDDGGLTLMLGCCLYLMTGMILGIPIFWLLIRICGTSAALVKRLVVASILAIGLWLISYYGILSWLQPRLFGGNWIT
;
A
#
# COMPACT_ATOMS: atom_id res chain seq x y z
N MET A 1 50.95 -12.01 -7.53
CA MET A 1 50.56 -13.01 -8.54
C MET A 1 49.77 -14.07 -7.80
N PRO A 2 48.48 -14.30 -8.13
CA PRO A 2 47.72 -15.38 -7.51
C PRO A 2 48.43 -16.71 -7.79
N ASP A 3 48.58 -17.51 -6.74
CA ASP A 3 49.25 -18.81 -6.80
C ASP A 3 48.51 -19.74 -7.78
N LEU A 4 49.22 -20.39 -8.70
CA LEU A 4 48.61 -21.23 -9.74
C LEU A 4 47.75 -22.35 -9.14
N THR A 5 48.11 -22.79 -7.93
CA THR A 5 47.38 -23.76 -7.12
C THR A 5 46.00 -23.26 -6.65
N ASP A 6 45.84 -21.97 -6.39
CA ASP A 6 44.55 -21.34 -6.02
C ASP A 6 43.59 -21.28 -7.21
N ILE A 7 44.13 -21.07 -8.42
CA ILE A 7 43.32 -21.06 -9.65
C ILE A 7 42.79 -22.46 -9.97
N GLU A 8 43.63 -23.49 -9.86
CA GLU A 8 43.22 -24.88 -10.07
C GLU A 8 42.19 -25.34 -9.03
N ALA A 9 42.36 -24.96 -7.76
CA ALA A 9 41.39 -25.24 -6.71
C ALA A 9 40.01 -24.63 -7.01
N LYS A 10 39.98 -23.35 -7.42
CA LYS A 10 38.74 -22.66 -7.78
C LYS A 10 38.07 -23.22 -9.03
N GLN A 11 38.84 -23.66 -10.01
CA GLN A 11 38.29 -24.32 -11.20
C GLN A 11 37.63 -25.67 -10.84
N LYS A 12 38.25 -26.43 -9.94
CA LYS A 12 37.71 -27.69 -9.45
C LYS A 12 36.43 -27.48 -8.63
N GLU A 13 36.41 -26.48 -7.75
CA GLU A 13 35.23 -26.08 -6.99
C GLU A 13 34.09 -25.61 -7.90
N LEU A 14 34.40 -24.82 -8.92
CA LEU A 14 33.42 -24.34 -9.91
C LEU A 14 32.84 -25.49 -10.75
N ALA A 15 33.64 -26.52 -11.04
CA ALA A 15 33.16 -27.73 -11.71
C ALA A 15 32.21 -28.54 -10.81
N ASP A 16 32.55 -28.71 -9.52
CA ASP A 16 31.68 -29.40 -8.55
C ASP A 16 30.36 -28.67 -8.34
N LEU A 17 30.40 -27.33 -8.20
CA LEU A 17 29.20 -26.50 -8.09
C LEU A 17 28.32 -26.60 -9.32
N LYS A 18 28.89 -26.55 -10.53
CA LYS A 18 28.12 -26.74 -11.78
C LYS A 18 27.47 -28.11 -11.85
N GLN A 19 28.14 -29.14 -11.36
CA GLN A 19 27.58 -30.49 -11.30
C GLN A 19 26.41 -30.56 -10.31
N ARG A 20 26.56 -29.99 -9.11
CA ARG A 20 25.50 -29.89 -8.11
C ARG A 20 24.29 -29.11 -8.61
N VAL A 21 24.51 -28.00 -9.32
CA VAL A 21 23.43 -27.21 -9.92
C VAL A 21 22.64 -28.04 -10.93
N ARG A 22 23.32 -28.75 -11.84
CA ARG A 22 22.63 -29.62 -12.81
C ARG A 22 21.85 -30.74 -12.15
N GLN A 23 22.40 -31.31 -11.07
CA GLN A 23 21.71 -32.34 -10.31
C GLN A 23 20.44 -31.79 -9.65
N LEU A 24 20.53 -30.64 -8.98
CA LEU A 24 19.37 -29.97 -8.40
C LEU A 24 18.34 -29.55 -9.44
N GLU A 25 18.77 -29.06 -10.60
CA GLU A 25 17.89 -28.74 -11.75
C GLU A 25 17.18 -30.00 -12.25
N SER A 26 17.87 -31.14 -12.36
CA SER A 26 17.24 -32.40 -12.73
C SER A 26 16.22 -32.88 -11.69
N GLU A 27 16.56 -32.82 -10.40
CA GLU A 27 15.68 -33.18 -9.29
C GLU A 27 14.44 -32.27 -9.23
N LEU A 28 14.60 -30.97 -9.49
CA LEU A 28 13.51 -29.99 -9.59
C LEU A 28 12.64 -30.18 -10.83
N SER A 29 13.20 -30.69 -11.93
CA SER A 29 12.46 -31.00 -13.15
C SER A 29 11.66 -32.29 -13.08
N GLU A 30 12.13 -33.26 -12.27
CA GLU A 30 11.44 -34.53 -12.03
C GLU A 30 10.38 -34.42 -10.92
N GLN A 31 10.55 -33.51 -9.97
CA GLN A 31 9.44 -33.10 -9.12
C GLN A 31 8.42 -32.35 -9.98
N PRO A 32 7.13 -32.73 -9.96
CA PRO A 32 6.08 -31.84 -10.41
C PRO A 32 6.14 -30.63 -9.48
N SER A 33 6.89 -29.61 -9.89
CA SER A 33 6.84 -28.29 -9.30
C SER A 33 5.36 -27.96 -9.29
N GLY A 34 4.76 -27.91 -8.09
CA GLY A 34 3.39 -27.48 -7.94
C GLY A 34 3.29 -26.17 -8.69
N GLU A 35 2.51 -26.18 -9.77
CA GLU A 35 2.51 -25.19 -10.83
C GLU A 35 2.58 -23.80 -10.19
N TRP A 36 3.72 -23.12 -10.27
CA TRP A 36 3.89 -21.80 -9.68
C TRP A 36 3.70 -20.75 -10.78
N PRO A 37 2.80 -19.78 -10.60
CA PRO A 37 1.94 -19.57 -9.43
C PRO A 37 0.79 -20.59 -9.36
N PRO A 38 0.37 -21.00 -8.15
CA PRO A 38 -0.65 -22.02 -7.95
C PRO A 38 -1.93 -21.70 -8.73
N PRO A 39 -2.64 -22.73 -9.22
CA PRO A 39 -3.88 -22.57 -9.97
C PRO A 39 -5.01 -22.11 -9.04
N GLY A 40 -4.93 -20.86 -8.59
CA GLY A 40 -5.79 -20.33 -7.53
C GLY A 40 -5.50 -18.89 -7.16
N PHE A 41 -6.43 -18.30 -6.43
CA PHE A 41 -6.34 -16.92 -5.97
C PHE A 41 -5.40 -16.81 -4.75
N TYR A 42 -4.22 -16.21 -4.94
CA TYR A 42 -3.20 -16.06 -3.90
C TYR A 42 -3.47 -14.86 -2.98
N GLY A 43 -4.43 -15.02 -2.08
CA GLY A 43 -4.96 -13.94 -1.23
C GLY A 43 -3.89 -13.14 -0.48
N ASP A 44 -2.92 -13.81 0.14
CA ASP A 44 -1.87 -13.16 0.93
C ASP A 44 -0.96 -12.26 0.08
N TYR A 45 -0.62 -12.69 -1.13
CA TYR A 45 0.17 -11.89 -2.07
C TYR A 45 -0.59 -10.65 -2.54
N TYR A 46 -1.88 -10.81 -2.84
CA TYR A 46 -2.72 -9.67 -3.23
C TYR A 46 -2.97 -8.72 -2.07
N ALA A 47 -3.09 -9.23 -0.84
CA ALA A 47 -3.19 -8.40 0.35
C ALA A 47 -1.91 -7.58 0.57
N TYR A 48 -0.74 -8.21 0.51
CA TYR A 48 0.53 -7.49 0.68
C TYR A 48 0.73 -6.44 -0.43
N SER A 49 0.50 -6.83 -1.68
CA SER A 49 0.62 -5.93 -2.83
C SER A 49 -0.36 -4.75 -2.74
N GLY A 50 -1.60 -5.01 -2.34
CA GLY A 50 -2.62 -3.98 -2.13
C GLY A 50 -2.26 -3.04 -0.98
N ALA A 51 -1.72 -3.56 0.12
CA ALA A 51 -1.26 -2.76 1.25
C ALA A 51 -0.10 -1.84 0.84
N VAL A 52 0.89 -2.34 0.10
CA VAL A 52 2.03 -1.55 -0.39
C VAL A 52 1.57 -0.47 -1.38
N LEU A 53 0.71 -0.82 -2.34
CA LEU A 53 0.17 0.19 -3.27
C LEU A 53 -0.68 1.23 -2.54
N GLY A 54 -1.46 0.81 -1.55
CA GLY A 54 -2.26 1.68 -0.69
C GLY A 54 -1.42 2.65 0.14
N SER A 55 -0.29 2.20 0.69
CA SER A 55 0.62 3.08 1.46
C SER A 55 1.29 4.13 0.57
N VAL A 56 1.73 3.74 -0.64
CA VAL A 56 2.29 4.68 -1.61
C VAL A 56 1.25 5.70 -2.05
N ALA A 57 0.03 5.26 -2.36
CA ALA A 57 -1.07 6.15 -2.71
C ALA A 57 -1.40 7.15 -1.59
N ALA A 58 -1.45 6.68 -0.33
CA ALA A 58 -1.64 7.54 0.82
C ALA A 58 -0.49 8.54 0.99
N MET A 59 0.77 8.13 0.79
CA MET A 59 1.91 9.03 0.85
C MET A 59 1.83 10.14 -0.21
N VAL A 60 1.48 9.78 -1.46
CA VAL A 60 1.28 10.75 -2.55
C VAL A 60 0.11 11.69 -2.25
N SER A 61 -1.00 11.17 -1.74
CA SER A 61 -2.16 11.98 -1.34
C SER A 61 -1.80 12.95 -0.20
N LEU A 62 -1.04 12.50 0.79
CA LEU A 62 -0.57 13.34 1.88
C LEU A 62 0.33 14.47 1.35
N LEU A 63 1.29 14.15 0.47
CA LEU A 63 2.16 15.14 -0.17
C LEU A 63 1.36 16.16 -1.00
N ALA A 64 0.39 15.70 -1.80
CA ALA A 64 -0.49 16.57 -2.57
C ALA A 64 -1.30 17.51 -1.67
N ASN A 65 -1.81 17.01 -0.54
CA ASN A 65 -2.50 17.85 0.45
C ASN A 65 -1.55 18.83 1.14
N VAL A 66 -0.32 18.44 1.48
CA VAL A 66 0.68 19.32 2.08
C VAL A 66 1.08 20.45 1.14
N ILE A 67 1.27 20.15 -0.15
CA ILE A 67 1.64 21.13 -1.18
C ILE A 67 0.44 21.99 -1.60
N GLY A 68 -0.77 21.44 -1.59
CA GLY A 68 -2.01 22.14 -1.97
C GLY A 68 -2.57 23.04 -0.87
N ALA A 69 -2.32 22.72 0.41
CA ALA A 69 -2.85 23.49 1.53
C ALA A 69 -2.42 24.99 1.54
N PRO A 70 -1.15 25.36 1.24
CA PRO A 70 -0.74 26.75 1.08
C PRO A 70 -1.51 27.52 0.00
N VAL A 71 -1.89 26.83 -1.09
CA VAL A 71 -2.64 27.43 -2.21
C VAL A 71 -4.10 27.69 -1.81
N ALA A 72 -4.66 26.86 -0.92
CA ALA A 72 -6.02 26.98 -0.40
C ALA A 72 -6.13 27.82 0.90
N GLY A 73 -5.01 28.39 1.38
CA GLY A 73 -4.99 29.22 2.60
C GLY A 73 -5.27 28.47 3.91
N LYS A 74 -5.24 27.13 3.91
CA LYS A 74 -5.42 26.28 5.11
C LYS A 74 -4.10 25.64 5.49
N SER A 75 -3.91 25.32 6.78
CA SER A 75 -2.73 24.54 7.18
C SER A 75 -2.98 23.05 6.92
N ALA A 76 -2.05 22.36 6.24
CA ALA A 76 -2.14 20.91 6.04
C ALA A 76 -2.27 20.14 7.36
N LEU A 77 -1.74 20.74 8.43
CA LEU A 77 -1.83 20.27 9.81
C LEU A 77 -3.28 20.19 10.32
N GLU A 78 -4.15 21.12 9.89
CA GLU A 78 -5.56 21.18 10.28
C GLU A 78 -6.38 20.03 9.68
N LEU A 79 -6.09 19.66 8.42
CA LEU A 79 -6.74 18.54 7.75
C LEU A 79 -6.38 17.19 8.40
N ILE A 80 -5.11 17.02 8.78
CA ILE A 80 -4.62 15.84 9.51
C ILE A 80 -5.23 15.78 10.92
N ARG A 81 -5.40 16.94 11.58
CA ARG A 81 -6.05 17.04 12.90
C ARG A 81 -7.52 16.62 12.87
N ILE A 82 -8.28 17.01 11.84
CA ILE A 82 -9.68 16.58 11.65
C ILE A 82 -9.77 15.05 11.46
N TYR A 83 -8.80 14.45 10.77
CA TYR A 83 -8.73 12.99 10.63
C TYR A 83 -8.38 12.29 11.96
N LEU A 84 -7.53 12.89 12.81
CA LEU A 84 -7.17 12.38 14.13
C LEU A 84 -8.31 12.48 15.16
N THR A 85 -9.22 13.45 15.02
CA THR A 85 -10.41 13.51 15.87
C THR A 85 -11.36 12.32 15.68
N PHE A 86 -11.30 11.61 14.54
CA PHE A 86 -12.18 10.47 14.28
C PHE A 86 -11.87 9.23 15.16
N PRO A 87 -10.61 8.85 15.43
CA PRO A 87 -10.28 7.81 16.41
C PRO A 87 -9.96 8.31 17.84
N MET A 88 -9.49 9.56 18.03
CA MET A 88 -9.06 10.07 19.34
C MET A 88 -10.01 11.07 20.01
N GLY A 89 -11.06 11.54 19.30
CA GLY A 89 -12.01 12.52 19.83
C GLY A 89 -11.33 13.81 20.30
N GLU A 90 -11.87 14.44 21.34
CA GLU A 90 -11.42 15.72 21.91
C GLU A 90 -9.96 15.72 22.40
N LYS A 91 -9.35 14.54 22.63
CA LYS A 91 -7.95 14.42 23.07
C LYS A 91 -6.94 14.87 22.01
N ALA A 92 -7.31 14.84 20.73
CA ALA A 92 -6.47 15.37 19.65
C ALA A 92 -6.30 16.90 19.72
N LEU A 93 -7.27 17.62 20.30
CA LEU A 93 -7.20 19.06 20.53
C LEU A 93 -6.30 19.42 21.73
N GLN A 94 -6.22 18.56 22.75
CA GLN A 94 -5.38 18.78 23.94
C GLN A 94 -3.87 18.53 23.67
N LEU A 95 -3.54 17.62 22.75
CA LEU A 95 -2.17 17.39 22.27
C LEU A 95 -1.59 18.55 21.45
N SER A 96 -2.41 19.53 21.09
CA SER A 96 -2.03 20.65 20.22
C SER A 96 -1.32 21.81 20.93
N GLY A 97 -1.25 21.81 22.27
CA GLY A 97 -0.66 22.88 23.07
C GLY A 97 0.86 22.87 23.16
N ASP A 98 1.47 21.69 23.34
CA ASP A 98 2.92 21.52 23.55
C ASP A 98 3.61 20.60 22.53
N ASP A 99 2.92 19.61 21.93
CA ASP A 99 3.54 18.52 21.15
C ASP A 99 3.01 18.43 19.70
N GLY A 100 3.17 19.51 18.94
CA GLY A 100 2.74 19.58 17.52
C GLY A 100 3.37 18.50 16.62
N GLY A 101 4.61 18.08 16.91
CA GLY A 101 5.31 17.02 16.16
C GLY A 101 4.74 15.63 16.37
N LEU A 102 4.31 15.31 17.60
CA LEU A 102 3.74 14.01 17.95
C LEU A 102 2.35 13.84 17.31
N THR A 103 1.57 14.92 17.29
CA THR A 103 0.28 14.98 16.59
C THR A 103 0.44 14.72 15.08
N LEU A 104 1.45 15.33 14.44
CA LEU A 104 1.72 15.11 13.02
C LEU A 104 2.15 13.67 12.73
N MET A 105 3.02 13.10 13.57
CA MET A 105 3.50 11.72 13.41
C MET A 105 2.36 10.70 13.56
N LEU A 106 1.49 10.87 14.57
CA LEU A 106 0.31 10.04 14.75
C LEU A 106 -0.65 10.15 13.56
N GLY A 107 -0.88 11.37 13.07
CA GLY A 107 -1.74 11.60 11.91
C GLY A 107 -1.20 10.97 10.64
N CYS A 108 0.10 11.09 10.39
CA CYS A 108 0.78 10.45 9.27
C CYS A 108 0.68 8.92 9.35
N CYS A 109 0.96 8.34 10.53
CA CYS A 109 0.86 6.90 10.75
C CYS A 109 -0.56 6.38 10.50
N LEU A 110 -1.56 7.06 11.06
CA LEU A 110 -2.97 6.70 10.86
C LEU A 110 -3.40 6.82 9.39
N TYR A 111 -2.94 7.87 8.69
CA TYR A 111 -3.23 8.08 7.27
C TYR A 111 -2.63 6.97 6.40
N LEU A 112 -1.37 6.60 6.65
CA LEU A 112 -0.70 5.50 5.95
C LEU A 112 -1.38 4.14 6.25
N MET A 113 -1.73 3.88 7.50
CA MET A 113 -2.46 2.66 7.89
C MET A 113 -3.82 2.58 7.20
N THR A 114 -4.55 3.69 7.11
CA THR A 114 -5.83 3.75 6.40
C THR A 114 -5.63 3.47 4.91
N GLY A 115 -4.58 4.02 4.31
CA GLY A 115 -4.17 3.72 2.95
C GLY A 115 -3.89 2.24 2.71
N MET A 116 -3.16 1.59 3.62
CA MET A 116 -2.88 0.15 3.54
C MET A 116 -4.16 -0.68 3.62
N ILE A 117 -5.02 -0.40 4.61
CA ILE A 117 -6.26 -1.14 4.84
C ILE A 117 -7.22 -0.99 3.65
N LEU A 118 -7.35 0.21 3.09
CA LEU A 118 -8.18 0.47 1.91
C LEU A 118 -7.55 -0.07 0.62
N GLY A 119 -6.23 -0.12 0.53
CA GLY A 119 -5.50 -0.61 -0.63
C GLY A 119 -5.73 -2.11 -0.88
N ILE A 120 -5.86 -2.91 0.18
CA ILE A 120 -6.13 -4.36 0.10
C ILE A 120 -7.40 -4.68 -0.70
N PRO A 121 -8.61 -4.23 -0.31
CA PRO A 121 -9.84 -4.56 -1.02
C PRO A 121 -9.89 -3.93 -2.42
N ILE A 122 -9.32 -2.74 -2.61
CA ILE A 122 -9.27 -2.08 -3.93
C ILE A 122 -8.41 -2.89 -4.90
N PHE A 123 -7.21 -3.28 -4.49
CA PHE A 123 -6.31 -4.06 -5.32
C PHE A 123 -6.89 -5.45 -5.59
N TRP A 124 -7.51 -6.07 -4.58
CA TRP A 124 -8.21 -7.32 -4.75
C TRP A 124 -9.32 -7.23 -5.81
N LEU A 125 -10.16 -6.20 -5.73
CA LEU A 125 -11.25 -5.99 -6.67
C LEU A 125 -10.73 -5.69 -8.09
N LEU A 126 -9.63 -4.93 -8.19
CA LEU A 126 -8.98 -4.63 -9.47
C LEU A 126 -8.50 -5.92 -10.16
N ILE A 127 -7.83 -6.81 -9.42
CA ILE A 127 -7.39 -8.11 -9.95
C ILE A 127 -8.61 -8.98 -10.31
N ARG A 128 -9.67 -8.94 -9.50
CA ARG A 128 -10.89 -9.72 -9.77
C ARG A 128 -11.60 -9.27 -11.05
N ILE A 129 -11.63 -7.96 -11.34
CA ILE A 129 -12.32 -7.38 -12.51
C ILE A 129 -11.43 -7.44 -13.77
N CYS A 130 -10.14 -7.18 -13.63
CA CYS A 130 -9.22 -7.13 -14.77
C CYS A 130 -8.68 -8.52 -15.15
N GLY A 131 -8.56 -9.44 -14.20
CA GLY A 131 -7.81 -10.68 -14.39
C GLY A 131 -6.30 -10.45 -14.46
N THR A 132 -5.53 -11.54 -14.49
CA THR A 132 -4.05 -11.51 -14.47
C THR A 132 -3.45 -10.97 -15.78
N SER A 133 -4.11 -11.15 -16.93
CA SER A 133 -3.57 -10.82 -18.26
C SER A 133 -4.18 -9.58 -18.92
N ALA A 134 -4.91 -8.73 -18.20
CA ALA A 134 -5.50 -7.52 -18.79
C ALA A 134 -4.45 -6.47 -19.18
N ALA A 135 -4.68 -5.85 -20.34
CA ALA A 135 -3.94 -4.70 -20.83
C ALA A 135 -3.91 -3.56 -19.79
N LEU A 136 -2.78 -2.85 -19.73
CA LEU A 136 -2.51 -1.78 -18.76
C LEU A 136 -3.60 -0.69 -18.78
N VAL A 137 -4.12 -0.35 -19.95
CA VAL A 137 -5.21 0.63 -20.14
C VAL A 137 -6.48 0.20 -19.41
N LYS A 138 -6.87 -1.08 -19.48
CA LYS A 138 -8.05 -1.59 -18.77
C LYS A 138 -7.87 -1.48 -17.24
N ARG A 139 -6.66 -1.77 -16.75
CA ARG A 139 -6.33 -1.62 -15.32
C ARG A 139 -6.44 -0.16 -14.87
N LEU A 140 -5.95 0.78 -15.67
CA LEU A 140 -6.07 2.21 -15.37
C LEU A 140 -7.52 2.67 -15.33
N VAL A 141 -8.33 2.30 -16.33
CA VAL A 141 -9.76 2.68 -16.35
C VAL A 141 -10.50 2.13 -15.13
N VAL A 142 -10.30 0.85 -14.81
CA VAL A 142 -10.93 0.24 -13.63
C VAL A 142 -10.43 0.89 -12.34
N ALA A 143 -9.12 1.15 -12.22
CA ALA A 143 -8.56 1.85 -11.07
C ALA A 143 -9.16 3.24 -10.89
N SER A 144 -9.34 4.01 -11.98
CA SER A 144 -9.97 5.33 -11.94
C SER A 144 -11.43 5.25 -11.48
N ILE A 145 -12.20 4.28 -11.97
CA ILE A 145 -13.59 4.06 -11.53
C ILE A 145 -13.63 3.72 -10.03
N LEU A 146 -12.74 2.84 -9.56
CA LEU A 146 -12.66 2.48 -8.15
C LEU A 146 -12.23 3.65 -7.27
N ALA A 147 -11.30 4.49 -7.73
CA ALA A 147 -10.89 5.69 -7.03
C ALA A 147 -12.05 6.69 -6.91
N ILE A 148 -12.82 6.90 -7.99
CA ILE A 148 -14.02 7.75 -7.97
C ILE A 148 -15.08 7.17 -7.02
N GLY A 149 -15.29 5.85 -7.05
CA GLY A 149 -16.22 5.17 -6.15
C GLY A 149 -15.81 5.34 -4.68
N LEU A 150 -14.54 5.14 -4.36
CA LEU A 150 -14.00 5.37 -3.02
C LEU A 150 -14.18 6.83 -2.61
N TRP A 151 -13.87 7.77 -3.50
CA TRP A 151 -14.04 9.20 -3.25
C TRP A 151 -15.50 9.56 -2.95
N LEU A 152 -16.46 9.02 -3.72
CA LEU A 152 -17.89 9.22 -3.46
C LEU A 152 -18.30 8.64 -2.11
N ILE A 153 -17.86 7.43 -1.76
CA ILE A 153 -18.18 6.79 -0.49
C ILE A 153 -17.56 7.57 0.69
N SER A 154 -16.31 8.02 0.57
CA SER A 154 -15.64 8.78 1.61
C SER A 154 -16.25 10.19 1.76
N TYR A 155 -16.48 10.90 0.66
CA TYR A 155 -16.99 12.26 0.70
C TYR A 155 -18.48 12.30 1.06
N TYR A 156 -19.33 11.54 0.37
CA TYR A 156 -20.77 11.56 0.63
C TYR A 156 -21.16 10.58 1.75
N GLY A 157 -20.60 9.38 1.81
CA GLY A 157 -20.97 8.42 2.86
C GLY A 157 -20.48 8.83 4.26
N ILE A 158 -19.19 9.18 4.38
CA ILE A 158 -18.59 9.48 5.70
C ILE A 158 -18.88 10.92 6.13
N LEU A 159 -18.53 11.92 5.31
CA LEU A 159 -18.66 13.32 5.73
C LEU A 159 -20.12 13.80 5.77
N SER A 160 -20.96 13.38 4.80
CA SER A 160 -22.34 13.89 4.72
C SER A 160 -23.36 13.10 5.57
N TRP A 161 -23.03 11.86 5.99
CA TRP A 161 -23.99 10.98 6.69
C TRP A 161 -23.48 10.42 8.02
N LEU A 162 -22.29 9.79 8.03
CA LEU A 162 -21.78 9.13 9.21
C LEU A 162 -21.36 10.13 10.30
N GLN A 163 -20.65 11.17 9.90
CA GLN A 163 -20.15 12.21 10.79
C GLN A 163 -21.27 13.05 11.44
N PRO A 164 -22.31 13.52 10.73
CA PRO A 164 -23.45 14.21 11.35
C PRO A 164 -24.22 13.33 12.34
N ARG A 165 -24.35 12.02 12.07
CA ARG A 165 -25.04 11.09 12.96
C ARG A 165 -24.26 10.76 14.24
N LEU A 166 -22.93 10.70 14.17
CA LEU A 166 -22.09 10.33 15.32
C LEU A 166 -21.77 11.51 16.23
N PHE A 167 -21.61 12.72 15.67
CA PHE A 167 -21.11 13.87 16.42
C PHE A 167 -22.05 15.08 16.46
N GLY A 168 -23.16 15.06 15.73
CA GLY A 168 -24.15 16.13 15.72
C GLY A 168 -23.65 17.42 15.08
N GLY A 169 -23.98 17.66 13.82
CA GLY A 169 -23.73 18.95 13.15
C GLY A 169 -23.85 18.89 11.64
N ASN A 170 -24.54 19.87 11.05
CA ASN A 170 -24.66 20.08 9.60
C ASN A 170 -23.49 20.96 9.13
N TRP A 171 -22.35 20.35 8.85
CA TRP A 171 -21.13 21.06 8.40
C TRP A 171 -21.04 21.21 6.87
N ILE A 172 -21.97 20.58 6.14
CA ILE A 172 -22.16 20.75 4.71
C ILE A 172 -23.57 21.33 4.51
N THR A 173 -23.67 22.63 4.75
CA THR A 173 -24.65 23.50 4.09
C THR A 173 -23.95 24.78 3.71
#